data_AF-A0A7C4FBA2-F1
#
_entry.id   AF-A0A7C4FBA2-F1
#
_cell.length_a   1.000
_cell.length_b   1.000
_cell.length_c   1.000
_cell.angle_alpha   90.00
_cell.angle_beta   90.00
_cell.angle_gamma   90.00
#
_symmetry.space_group_name_H-M   'P 1'
#
loop_
_entity.id
_entity.type
_entity.pdbx_description
1 polymer ?
#
loop_
_entity_poly.entity_id
_entity_poly.type
_entity_poly.pdbx_seq_one_letter_code
_entity_poly.pdbx_strand_id
1 'polypeptide(L)'
;GRLIGISGELLSYLRDIARGVDDRSRVYYAKLVKGVKLLRDCGVDFAYLGSDEPDSGIVLHTFGLLEDFRKHAENVYERLKSYGVKRIITMDPISGAAFKFHYPKFVDGFDIEVNHITHILQPKAARSEYVGSFVYHDPCPLVRYWKTINEPRSLLAAAGIKVIDPPNSREKTRCDGGAIEYQDPLGSMMQAKIRLNELLSTGQNRIVTACPVCIMLFRTGSLTSSLNVEVYDIVDLIP
;
A
#
# COMPACT_ATOMS: atom_id res chain seq x y z
N GLY A 1 -16.79 26.71 22.22
CA GLY A 1 -16.04 25.96 23.25
C GLY A 1 -15.20 24.91 22.57
N ARG A 2 -13.91 24.79 22.92
CA ARG A 2 -13.05 23.70 22.44
C ARG A 2 -13.56 22.42 23.10
N LEU A 3 -14.20 21.54 22.33
CA LEU A 3 -14.43 20.17 22.73
C LEU A 3 -13.06 19.56 23.04
N ILE A 4 -12.90 19.15 24.29
CA ILE A 4 -11.65 18.71 24.89
C ILE A 4 -11.16 17.48 24.09
N GLY A 5 -9.97 17.59 23.49
CA GLY A 5 -9.23 16.45 22.92
C GLY A 5 -9.32 16.24 21.40
N ILE A 6 -10.09 17.03 20.65
CA ILE A 6 -10.20 16.88 19.18
C ILE A 6 -9.41 18.01 18.49
N SER A 7 -8.40 17.67 17.70
CA SER A 7 -7.62 18.66 16.94
C SER A 7 -8.50 19.40 15.93
N GLY A 8 -8.13 20.63 15.55
CA GLY A 8 -8.85 21.41 14.54
C GLY A 8 -8.90 20.71 13.19
N GLU A 9 -7.84 19.99 12.83
CA GLU A 9 -7.77 19.14 11.65
C GLU A 9 -8.72 17.95 11.73
N LEU A 10 -8.77 17.25 12.88
CA LEU A 10 -9.69 16.14 13.08
C LEU A 10 -11.15 16.61 13.03
N LEU A 11 -11.46 17.79 13.57
CA LEU A 11 -12.79 18.41 13.46
C LEU A 11 -13.15 18.75 12.01
N SER A 12 -12.22 19.25 11.21
CA SER A 12 -12.45 19.51 9.78
C SER A 12 -12.68 18.21 9.02
N TYR A 13 -11.83 17.22 9.24
CA TYR A 13 -11.93 15.90 8.63
C TYR A 13 -13.27 15.21 8.95
N LEU A 14 -13.71 15.23 10.21
CA LEU A 14 -15.00 14.68 10.62
C LEU A 14 -16.18 15.43 9.96
N ARG A 15 -16.06 16.75 9.74
CA ARG A 15 -17.08 17.51 9.01
C ARG A 15 -17.12 17.12 7.54
N ASP A 16 -15.98 16.89 6.91
CA ASP A 16 -15.92 16.52 5.50
C ASP A 16 -16.52 15.12 5.26
N ILE A 17 -16.26 14.18 6.18
CA ILE A 17 -16.94 12.87 6.21
C ILE A 17 -18.45 13.06 6.38
N ALA A 18 -18.88 13.83 7.39
CA ALA A 18 -20.30 14.05 7.67
C ALA A 18 -21.03 14.75 6.51
N ARG A 19 -20.31 15.54 5.72
CA ARG A 19 -20.83 16.22 4.52
C ARG A 19 -20.75 15.38 3.26
N GLY A 20 -20.13 14.20 3.30
CA GLY A 20 -19.91 13.36 2.13
C GLY A 20 -19.01 13.99 1.06
N VAL A 21 -18.23 15.02 1.42
CA VAL A 21 -17.27 15.70 0.53
C VAL A 21 -15.83 15.21 0.73
N ASP A 22 -15.67 14.24 1.61
CA ASP A 22 -14.41 13.57 1.89
C ASP A 22 -13.95 12.74 0.68
N ASP A 23 -13.05 13.32 -0.11
CA ASP A 23 -12.46 12.71 -1.29
C ASP A 23 -11.16 11.97 -0.93
N ARG A 24 -11.28 10.99 -0.02
CA ARG A 24 -10.17 10.05 0.29
C ARG A 24 -9.64 9.39 -0.97
N SER A 25 -10.54 9.13 -1.94
CA SER A 25 -10.22 8.60 -3.26
C SER A 25 -9.17 9.42 -4.01
N ARG A 26 -9.19 10.75 -3.93
CA ARG A 26 -8.23 11.61 -4.64
C ARG A 26 -6.78 11.36 -4.25
N VAL A 27 -6.52 11.05 -2.98
CA VAL A 27 -5.16 10.74 -2.52
C VAL A 27 -4.64 9.50 -3.24
N TYR A 28 -5.43 8.42 -3.25
CA TYR A 28 -5.05 7.15 -3.88
C TYR A 28 -5.05 7.25 -5.40
N TYR A 29 -6.03 7.94 -5.98
CA TYR A 29 -6.10 8.21 -7.41
C TYR A 29 -4.84 8.96 -7.89
N ALA A 30 -4.37 9.95 -7.12
CA ALA A 30 -3.11 10.62 -7.44
C ALA A 30 -1.90 9.67 -7.41
N LYS A 31 -1.89 8.65 -6.53
CA LYS A 31 -0.83 7.62 -6.52
C LYS A 31 -0.95 6.71 -7.74
N LEU A 32 -2.16 6.28 -8.11
CA LEU A 32 -2.39 5.51 -9.33
C LEU A 32 -1.90 6.25 -10.57
N VAL A 33 -2.26 7.53 -10.73
CA VAL A 33 -1.80 8.37 -11.86
C VAL A 33 -0.27 8.46 -11.90
N LYS A 34 0.39 8.61 -10.74
CA LYS A 34 1.87 8.61 -10.67
C LYS A 34 2.45 7.25 -11.03
N GLY A 35 1.89 6.15 -10.52
CA GLY A 35 2.32 4.78 -10.86
C GLY A 35 2.20 4.50 -12.36
N VAL A 36 1.08 4.88 -12.98
CA VAL A 36 0.85 4.82 -14.44
C VAL A 36 1.93 5.59 -15.19
N LYS A 37 2.27 6.81 -14.75
CA LYS A 37 3.33 7.60 -15.38
C LYS A 37 4.69 6.90 -15.27
N LEU A 38 5.06 6.43 -14.08
CA LEU A 38 6.34 5.74 -13.84
C LEU A 38 6.47 4.45 -14.65
N LEU A 39 5.38 3.68 -14.79
CA LEU A 39 5.35 2.48 -15.64
C LEU A 39 5.56 2.84 -17.12
N ARG A 40 4.89 3.88 -17.62
CA ARG A 40 5.12 4.38 -18.99
C ARG A 40 6.56 4.84 -19.19
N ASP A 41 7.11 5.55 -18.20
CA ASP A 41 8.50 5.98 -18.24
C ASP A 41 9.41 4.73 -18.32
N CYS A 42 9.14 3.67 -17.58
CA CYS A 42 9.88 2.39 -17.70
C CYS A 42 9.64 1.63 -19.02
N GLY A 43 8.88 2.19 -19.97
CA GLY A 43 8.60 1.55 -21.27
C GLY A 43 7.60 0.39 -21.17
N VAL A 44 6.86 0.30 -20.07
CA VAL A 44 5.82 -0.72 -19.89
C VAL A 44 4.60 -0.32 -20.72
N ASP A 45 4.22 -1.19 -21.66
CA ASP A 45 2.92 -1.12 -22.32
C ASP A 45 1.87 -1.86 -21.49
N PHE A 46 0.82 -1.17 -21.08
CA PHE A 46 -0.21 -1.72 -20.19
C PHE A 46 -1.60 -1.19 -20.53
N ALA A 47 -2.60 -1.98 -20.13
CA ALA A 47 -4.00 -1.61 -20.09
C ALA A 47 -4.54 -1.76 -18.67
N TYR A 48 -5.69 -1.16 -18.41
CA TYR A 48 -6.46 -1.32 -17.17
C TYR A 48 -7.92 -1.56 -17.55
N LEU A 49 -8.66 -2.32 -16.74
CA LEU A 49 -10.03 -2.71 -17.08
C LEU A 49 -11.06 -1.63 -16.70
N GLY A 50 -10.63 -0.55 -16.05
CA GLY A 50 -11.52 0.54 -15.64
C GLY A 50 -12.56 0.05 -14.64
N SER A 51 -13.84 0.31 -14.92
CA SER A 51 -14.94 -0.21 -14.09
C SER A 51 -15.04 -1.73 -14.08
N ASP A 52 -14.38 -2.40 -15.02
CA ASP A 52 -14.35 -3.86 -15.11
C ASP A 52 -13.25 -4.50 -14.25
N GLU A 53 -12.45 -3.71 -13.50
CA GLU A 53 -11.45 -4.28 -12.60
C GLU A 53 -12.09 -5.08 -11.45
N PRO A 54 -11.71 -6.35 -11.27
CA PRO A 54 -12.21 -7.17 -10.19
C PRO A 54 -11.53 -6.82 -8.86
N ASP A 55 -12.29 -6.86 -7.75
CA ASP A 55 -11.70 -6.93 -6.42
C ASP A 55 -10.92 -8.25 -6.28
N SER A 56 -9.81 -8.25 -5.53
CA SER A 56 -8.99 -9.46 -5.39
C SER A 56 -9.62 -10.53 -4.50
N GLY A 57 -10.67 -10.21 -3.73
CA GLY A 57 -11.36 -11.12 -2.81
C GLY A 57 -10.54 -11.47 -1.57
N ILE A 58 -9.40 -10.80 -1.33
CA ILE A 58 -8.44 -11.17 -0.27
C ILE A 58 -9.06 -11.17 1.12
N VAL A 59 -10.07 -10.34 1.34
CA VAL A 59 -10.85 -10.26 2.58
C VAL A 59 -11.49 -11.61 2.91
N LEU A 60 -12.07 -12.30 1.92
CA LEU A 60 -12.68 -13.62 2.09
C LEU A 60 -11.65 -14.64 2.58
N HIS A 61 -10.48 -14.67 1.94
CA HIS A 61 -9.38 -15.55 2.35
C HIS A 61 -8.90 -15.22 3.78
N THR A 62 -8.74 -13.94 4.10
CA THR A 62 -8.23 -13.45 5.39
C THR A 62 -9.13 -13.89 6.55
N PHE A 63 -10.45 -13.85 6.35
CA PHE A 63 -11.44 -14.23 7.37
C PHE A 63 -11.86 -15.70 7.31
N GLY A 64 -11.18 -16.53 6.51
CA GLY A 64 -11.42 -17.98 6.48
C GLY A 64 -12.66 -18.41 5.70
N LEU A 65 -13.27 -17.51 4.91
CA LEU A 65 -14.38 -17.82 4.00
C LEU A 65 -13.83 -18.47 2.72
N LEU A 66 -13.15 -19.60 2.87
CA LEU A 66 -12.32 -20.19 1.81
C LEU A 66 -13.13 -20.70 0.61
N GLU A 67 -14.38 -21.14 0.82
CA GLU A 67 -15.26 -21.56 -0.26
C GLU A 67 -15.71 -20.37 -1.11
N ASP A 68 -16.07 -19.26 -0.46
CA ASP A 68 -16.44 -18.03 -1.17
C ASP A 68 -15.22 -17.42 -1.87
N PHE A 69 -14.05 -17.48 -1.23
CA PHE A 69 -12.79 -17.09 -1.86
C PHE A 69 -12.48 -17.93 -3.12
N ARG A 70 -12.72 -19.25 -3.08
CA ARG A 70 -12.51 -20.11 -4.26
C ARG A 70 -13.39 -19.65 -5.43
N LYS A 71 -14.70 -19.56 -5.21
CA LYS A 71 -15.66 -19.13 -6.25
C LYS A 71 -15.33 -17.75 -6.79
N HIS A 72 -14.96 -16.82 -5.90
CA HIS A 72 -14.52 -15.48 -6.29
C HIS A 72 -13.27 -15.53 -7.17
N ALA A 73 -12.24 -16.27 -6.73
CA ALA A 73 -10.98 -16.39 -7.46
C ALA A 73 -11.16 -17.03 -8.84
N GLU A 74 -11.99 -18.07 -8.96
CA GLU A 74 -12.34 -18.71 -10.24
C GLU A 74 -13.01 -17.71 -11.19
N ASN A 75 -14.05 -17.01 -10.74
CA ASN A 75 -14.75 -15.99 -11.54
C ASN A 75 -13.82 -14.86 -12.00
N VAL A 76 -12.96 -14.38 -11.09
CA VAL A 76 -12.00 -13.33 -11.41
C VAL A 76 -10.96 -13.82 -12.41
N TYR A 77 -10.46 -15.05 -12.25
CA TYR A 77 -9.53 -15.64 -13.21
C TYR A 77 -10.16 -15.78 -14.59
N GLU A 78 -11.36 -16.35 -14.71
CA GLU A 78 -12.07 -16.47 -15.99
C GLU A 78 -12.25 -15.12 -16.67
N ARG A 79 -12.61 -14.08 -15.91
CA ARG A 79 -12.73 -12.71 -16.42
C ARG A 79 -11.39 -12.18 -16.93
N LEU A 80 -10.32 -12.31 -16.15
CA LEU A 80 -8.98 -11.86 -16.56
C LEU A 80 -8.53 -12.60 -17.83
N LYS A 81 -8.81 -13.90 -17.94
CA LYS A 81 -8.50 -14.70 -19.13
C LYS A 81 -9.33 -14.29 -20.35
N SER A 82 -10.60 -13.90 -20.19
CA SER A 82 -11.43 -13.43 -21.31
C SER A 82 -10.91 -12.13 -21.93
N TYR A 83 -10.26 -11.27 -21.14
CA TYR A 83 -9.52 -10.10 -21.62
C TYR A 83 -8.09 -10.42 -22.13
N GLY A 84 -7.68 -11.69 -22.11
CA GLY A 84 -6.35 -12.10 -22.56
C GLY A 84 -5.21 -11.68 -21.64
N VAL A 85 -5.49 -11.40 -20.36
CA VAL A 85 -4.48 -10.98 -19.38
C VAL A 85 -3.46 -12.10 -19.17
N LYS A 86 -2.18 -11.74 -19.31
CA LYS A 86 -1.03 -12.64 -19.07
C LYS A 86 -0.18 -12.20 -17.88
N ARG A 87 -0.22 -10.92 -17.55
CA ARG A 87 0.56 -10.30 -16.47
C ARG A 87 -0.27 -9.25 -15.75
N ILE A 88 -0.16 -9.22 -14.43
CA ILE A 88 -0.71 -8.19 -13.54
C ILE A 88 0.44 -7.45 -12.86
N ILE A 89 0.40 -6.12 -12.93
CA ILE A 89 1.26 -5.24 -12.13
C ILE A 89 0.37 -4.57 -11.08
N THR A 90 0.62 -4.83 -9.81
CA THR A 90 -0.14 -4.22 -8.71
C THR A 90 0.66 -3.14 -7.98
N MET A 91 -0.04 -2.13 -7.49
CA MET A 91 0.50 -1.15 -6.52
C MET A 91 0.14 -1.50 -5.07
N ASP A 92 -0.77 -2.46 -4.87
CA ASP A 92 -1.15 -2.97 -3.56
C ASP A 92 -0.53 -4.36 -3.34
N PRO A 93 0.39 -4.52 -2.39
CA PRO A 93 1.01 -5.80 -2.10
C PRO A 93 0.07 -6.80 -1.42
N ILE A 94 -1.05 -6.37 -0.83
CA ILE A 94 -2.09 -7.23 -0.24
C ILE A 94 -2.89 -7.87 -1.37
N SER A 95 -3.46 -7.07 -2.27
CA SER A 95 -4.21 -7.60 -3.43
C SER A 95 -3.33 -8.45 -4.34
N GLY A 96 -2.10 -8.03 -4.60
CA GLY A 96 -1.17 -8.85 -5.39
C GLY A 96 -0.78 -10.15 -4.70
N ALA A 97 -0.75 -10.20 -3.36
CA ALA A 97 -0.51 -11.46 -2.67
C ALA A 97 -1.66 -12.44 -2.89
N ALA A 98 -2.90 -11.94 -2.97
CA ALA A 98 -4.07 -12.73 -3.37
C ALA A 98 -3.83 -13.41 -4.72
N PHE A 99 -3.57 -12.61 -5.76
CA PHE A 99 -3.36 -13.12 -7.12
C PHE A 99 -2.13 -14.03 -7.22
N LYS A 100 -1.02 -13.68 -6.57
CA LYS A 100 0.26 -14.41 -6.74
C LYS A 100 0.35 -15.69 -5.91
N PHE A 101 -0.11 -15.67 -4.66
CA PHE A 101 0.18 -16.74 -3.70
C PHE A 101 -1.05 -17.51 -3.23
N HIS A 102 -2.24 -16.91 -3.36
CA HIS A 102 -3.47 -17.54 -2.93
C HIS A 102 -4.22 -18.15 -4.13
N TYR A 103 -4.47 -17.39 -5.20
CA TYR A 103 -5.22 -17.89 -6.37
C TYR A 103 -4.67 -19.22 -6.93
N PRO A 104 -3.35 -19.46 -7.05
CA PRO A 104 -2.83 -20.75 -7.54
C PRO A 104 -3.19 -21.97 -6.68
N LYS A 105 -3.70 -21.77 -5.46
CA LYS A 105 -4.15 -22.85 -4.57
C LYS A 105 -5.64 -23.15 -4.70
N PHE A 106 -6.39 -22.28 -5.36
CA PHE A 106 -7.85 -22.35 -5.48
C PHE A 106 -8.34 -22.40 -6.91
N VAL A 107 -7.50 -21.98 -7.88
CA VAL A 107 -7.84 -21.94 -9.30
C VAL A 107 -6.92 -22.87 -10.06
N ASP A 108 -7.49 -23.91 -10.64
CA ASP A 108 -6.74 -24.89 -11.44
C ASP A 108 -6.17 -24.24 -12.71
N GLY A 109 -4.88 -24.48 -12.95
CA GLY A 109 -4.19 -23.97 -14.14
C GLY A 109 -3.94 -22.46 -14.14
N PHE A 110 -3.98 -21.79 -12.98
CA PHE A 110 -3.65 -20.36 -12.87
C PHE A 110 -2.26 -20.06 -13.47
N ASP A 111 -2.23 -19.24 -14.52
CA ASP A 111 -1.03 -18.98 -15.34
C ASP A 111 -0.68 -17.49 -15.51
N ILE A 112 -1.31 -16.61 -14.73
CA ILE A 112 -1.07 -15.15 -14.82
C ILE A 112 0.17 -14.78 -14.00
N GLU A 113 1.14 -14.13 -14.63
CA GLU A 113 2.31 -13.57 -13.93
C GLU A 113 1.88 -12.38 -13.08
N VAL A 114 2.30 -12.31 -11.81
CA VAL A 114 1.95 -11.20 -10.91
C VAL A 114 3.21 -10.58 -10.35
N ASN A 115 3.34 -9.26 -10.50
CA ASN A 115 4.43 -8.47 -9.97
C ASN A 115 3.90 -7.27 -9.18
N HIS A 116 4.65 -6.90 -8.14
CA HIS A 116 4.44 -5.61 -7.50
C HIS A 116 5.18 -4.52 -8.30
N ILE A 117 4.65 -3.30 -8.31
CA ILE A 117 5.23 -2.18 -9.06
C ILE A 117 6.72 -1.97 -8.73
N THR A 118 7.15 -2.21 -7.48
CA THR A 118 8.55 -2.11 -7.06
C THR A 118 9.50 -3.11 -7.72
N HIS A 119 8.98 -4.20 -8.32
CA HIS A 119 9.78 -5.14 -9.10
C HIS A 119 9.98 -4.70 -10.55
N ILE A 120 9.10 -3.80 -11.02
CA ILE A 120 9.06 -3.34 -12.41
C ILE A 120 9.78 -2.01 -12.55
N LEU A 121 9.59 -1.11 -11.58
CA LEU A 121 10.26 0.18 -11.60
C LEU A 121 11.77 0.00 -11.59
N GLN A 122 12.43 0.71 -12.50
CA GLN A 122 13.88 0.80 -12.55
C GLN A 122 14.26 2.28 -12.58
N PRO A 123 15.20 2.72 -11.76
CA PRO A 123 15.67 4.10 -11.84
C PRO A 123 16.41 4.30 -13.16
N LYS A 124 15.84 5.12 -14.06
CA LYS A 124 16.48 5.46 -15.35
C LYS A 124 17.85 6.12 -15.18
N ALA A 125 17.99 6.92 -14.12
CA ALA A 125 19.23 7.53 -13.68
C ALA A 125 19.14 7.76 -12.17
N ALA A 126 20.24 7.54 -11.45
CA ALA A 126 20.30 7.94 -10.05
C ALA A 126 20.23 9.47 -9.97
N ARG A 127 19.29 9.99 -9.17
CA ARG A 127 19.26 11.40 -8.80
C ARG A 127 20.53 11.71 -8.02
N SER A 128 21.34 12.62 -8.53
CA SER A 128 22.59 13.04 -7.88
C SER A 128 22.36 13.95 -6.67
N GLU A 129 21.18 14.57 -6.58
CA GLU A 129 20.80 15.48 -5.50
C GLU A 129 20.21 14.72 -4.31
N TYR A 130 20.70 15.04 -3.11
CA TYR A 130 20.13 14.54 -1.86
C TYR A 130 18.74 15.16 -1.59
N VAL A 131 17.71 14.32 -1.51
CA VAL A 131 16.31 14.74 -1.29
C VAL A 131 15.95 14.79 0.20
N GLY A 132 16.56 13.92 1.01
CA GLY A 132 16.28 13.86 2.44
C GLY A 132 16.41 12.47 3.04
N SER A 133 16.10 12.38 4.33
CA SER A 133 16.00 11.11 5.05
C SER A 133 14.54 10.76 5.30
N PHE A 134 14.18 9.51 5.04
CA PHE A 134 12.82 9.00 5.19
C PHE A 134 12.86 7.67 5.94
N VAL A 135 11.91 7.47 6.85
CA VAL A 135 11.70 6.18 7.50
C VAL A 135 10.94 5.29 6.53
N TYR A 136 11.51 4.14 6.17
CA TYR A 136 10.79 3.17 5.36
C TYR A 136 10.00 2.21 6.25
N HIS A 137 8.69 2.22 6.09
CA HIS A 137 7.84 1.17 6.63
C HIS A 137 7.75 0.04 5.60
N ASP A 138 8.35 -1.10 5.94
CA ASP A 138 8.24 -2.32 5.14
C ASP A 138 6.82 -2.90 5.19
N PRO A 139 6.06 -2.95 4.07
CA PRO A 139 4.76 -3.61 4.05
C PRO A 139 4.89 -5.08 4.42
N CYS A 140 4.09 -5.54 5.37
CA CYS A 140 4.17 -6.92 5.83
C CYS A 140 3.94 -7.96 4.71
N PRO A 141 3.07 -7.74 3.70
CA PRO A 141 2.94 -8.71 2.62
C PRO A 141 4.19 -8.76 1.75
N LEU A 142 4.76 -7.60 1.35
CA LEU A 142 5.99 -7.52 0.53
C LEU A 142 7.13 -8.30 1.15
N VAL A 143 7.34 -8.15 2.47
CA VAL A 143 8.40 -8.88 3.16
C VAL A 143 8.05 -10.36 3.29
N ARG A 144 6.85 -10.68 3.80
CA ARG A 144 6.53 -12.05 4.25
C ARG A 144 6.23 -12.99 3.09
N TYR A 145 5.49 -12.53 2.09
CA TYR A 145 5.11 -13.31 0.91
C TYR A 145 6.06 -13.07 -0.25
N TRP A 146 6.32 -11.82 -0.61
CA TRP A 146 7.10 -11.49 -1.81
C TRP A 146 8.61 -11.53 -1.60
N LYS A 147 9.08 -11.64 -0.36
CA LYS A 147 10.51 -11.58 0.02
C LYS A 147 11.22 -10.32 -0.52
N THR A 148 10.46 -9.26 -0.69
CA THR A 148 10.90 -7.98 -1.26
C THR A 148 11.30 -7.05 -0.13
N ILE A 149 12.60 -6.75 -0.04
CA ILE A 149 13.20 -5.97 1.06
C ILE A 149 14.14 -4.92 0.49
N ASN A 150 15.01 -5.31 -0.44
CA ASN A 150 16.05 -4.43 -0.95
C ASN A 150 15.57 -3.57 -2.12
N GLU A 151 14.64 -4.07 -2.92
CA GLU A 151 14.14 -3.40 -4.12
C GLU A 151 13.54 -2.01 -3.82
N PRO A 152 12.66 -1.84 -2.81
CA PRO A 152 12.15 -0.52 -2.45
C PRO A 152 13.26 0.42 -1.96
N ARG A 153 14.25 -0.11 -1.24
CA ARG A 153 15.39 0.66 -0.72
C ARG A 153 16.29 1.14 -1.84
N SER A 154 16.57 0.29 -2.83
CA SER A 154 17.34 0.64 -4.03
C SER A 154 16.65 1.71 -4.85
N LEU A 155 15.32 1.62 -5.01
CA LEU A 155 14.52 2.65 -5.68
C LEU A 155 14.62 4.00 -4.96
N LEU A 156 14.47 4.01 -3.65
CA LEU A 156 14.59 5.23 -2.84
C LEU A 156 16.01 5.80 -2.86
N ALA A 157 17.04 4.96 -2.75
CA ALA A 157 18.43 5.38 -2.83
C ALA A 157 18.74 6.02 -4.18
N ALA A 158 18.24 5.43 -5.27
CA ALA A 158 18.39 6.00 -6.61
C ALA A 158 17.59 7.31 -6.78
N ALA A 159 16.57 7.56 -5.97
CA ALA A 159 15.88 8.84 -5.90
C ALA A 159 16.60 9.89 -5.02
N GLY A 160 17.82 9.61 -4.53
CA GLY A 160 18.58 10.52 -3.67
C GLY A 160 18.10 10.52 -2.22
N ILE A 161 17.38 9.48 -1.79
CA ILE A 161 16.81 9.36 -0.45
C ILE A 161 17.67 8.47 0.44
N LYS A 162 17.99 8.97 1.64
CA LYS A 162 18.56 8.15 2.71
C LYS A 162 17.44 7.42 3.44
N VAL A 163 17.38 6.10 3.27
CA VAL A 163 16.43 5.25 3.99
C VAL A 163 16.90 5.04 5.42
N ILE A 164 15.99 5.23 6.36
CA ILE A 164 16.17 4.91 7.77
C ILE A 164 15.28 3.71 8.10
N ASP A 165 15.91 2.64 8.58
CA ASP A 165 15.21 1.45 9.04
C ASP A 165 14.76 1.66 10.50
N PRO A 166 13.44 1.64 10.78
CA PRO A 166 12.93 1.74 12.14
C PRO A 166 13.18 0.43 12.91
N PRO A 167 12.96 0.42 14.24
CA PRO A 167 12.84 -0.83 14.98
C PRO A 167 11.77 -1.75 14.35
N ASN A 168 11.96 -3.07 14.47
CA ASN A 168 11.11 -4.09 13.84
C ASN A 168 10.84 -3.76 12.35
N SER A 169 11.91 -3.72 11.55
CA SER A 169 11.89 -3.51 10.09
C SER A 169 12.37 -4.77 9.35
N ARG A 170 12.37 -4.72 8.02
CA ARG A 170 12.78 -5.81 7.13
C ARG A 170 12.02 -7.10 7.46
N GLU A 171 12.69 -8.25 7.56
CA GLU A 171 12.10 -9.56 7.87
C GLU A 171 11.28 -9.55 9.16
N LYS A 172 11.64 -8.67 10.11
CA LYS A 172 10.97 -8.51 11.41
C LYS A 172 9.91 -7.40 11.39
N THR A 173 9.46 -6.96 10.21
CA THR A 173 8.52 -5.85 10.10
C THR A 173 7.26 -6.07 10.93
N ARG A 174 6.95 -5.06 11.75
CA ARG A 174 5.70 -5.00 12.52
C ARG A 174 4.56 -4.49 11.63
N CYS A 175 3.44 -5.22 11.66
CA CYS A 175 2.20 -4.82 11.02
C CYS A 175 1.68 -3.50 11.62
N ASP A 176 1.02 -2.69 10.81
CA ASP A 176 0.37 -1.44 11.19
C ASP A 176 -1.12 -1.62 11.56
N GLY A 177 -1.67 -2.82 11.42
CA GLY A 177 -3.09 -3.11 11.68
C GLY A 177 -3.94 -3.29 10.42
N GLY A 178 -3.35 -3.25 9.22
CA GLY A 178 -4.05 -3.49 7.95
C GLY A 178 -4.69 -4.88 7.87
N ALA A 179 -5.76 -4.98 7.07
CA ALA A 179 -6.69 -6.11 6.94
C ALA A 179 -7.56 -6.41 8.19
N ILE A 180 -7.18 -5.98 9.39
CA ILE A 180 -7.96 -6.19 10.62
C ILE A 180 -9.07 -5.14 10.76
N GLU A 181 -8.91 -3.97 10.14
CA GLU A 181 -9.86 -2.85 10.20
C GLU A 181 -11.28 -3.21 9.75
N TYR A 182 -11.46 -4.24 8.93
CA TYR A 182 -12.78 -4.72 8.52
C TYR A 182 -13.57 -5.35 9.67
N GLN A 183 -12.89 -5.95 10.66
CA GLN A 183 -13.52 -6.66 11.76
C GLN A 183 -13.34 -5.93 13.10
N ASP A 184 -12.15 -5.39 13.36
CA ASP A 184 -11.82 -4.64 14.57
C ASP A 184 -11.12 -3.31 14.22
N PRO A 185 -11.90 -2.27 13.87
CA PRO A 185 -11.37 -0.95 13.58
C PRO A 185 -10.58 -0.34 14.75
N LEU A 186 -11.00 -0.60 16.00
CA LEU A 186 -10.34 -0.03 17.18
C LEU A 186 -8.98 -0.69 17.43
N GLY A 187 -8.92 -2.03 17.33
CA GLY A 187 -7.67 -2.78 17.40
C GLY A 187 -6.71 -2.38 16.28
N SER A 188 -7.19 -2.26 15.04
CA SER A 188 -6.40 -1.78 13.90
C SER A 188 -5.80 -0.40 14.16
N MET A 189 -6.61 0.56 14.64
CA MET A 189 -6.14 1.90 14.97
C MET A 189 -5.14 1.93 16.13
N MET A 190 -5.31 1.07 17.14
CA MET A 190 -4.34 0.93 18.23
C MET A 190 -2.99 0.41 17.71
N GLN A 191 -3.00 -0.59 16.83
CA GLN A 191 -1.78 -1.09 16.20
C GLN A 191 -1.11 -0.03 15.31
N ALA A 192 -1.90 0.72 14.55
CA ALA A 192 -1.39 1.81 13.71
C ALA A 192 -0.67 2.87 14.56
N LYS A 193 -1.23 3.23 15.72
CA LYS A 193 -0.61 4.16 16.66
C LYS A 193 0.69 3.61 17.25
N ILE A 194 0.72 2.35 17.67
CA ILE A 194 1.93 1.69 18.17
C ILE A 194 3.02 1.72 17.10
N ARG A 195 2.67 1.33 15.87
CA ARG A 195 3.62 1.32 14.76
C ARG A 195 4.09 2.73 14.42
N LEU A 196 3.20 3.72 14.38
CA LEU A 196 3.56 5.10 14.11
C LEU A 196 4.56 5.65 15.12
N ASN A 197 4.34 5.43 16.42
CA ASN A 197 5.30 5.83 17.46
C ASN A 197 6.67 5.16 17.30
N GLU A 198 6.69 3.89 16.90
CA GLU A 198 7.94 3.17 16.61
C GLU A 198 8.68 3.78 15.41
N LEU A 199 7.96 4.14 14.34
CA LEU A 199 8.55 4.83 13.18
C LEU A 199 9.14 6.20 13.59
N LEU A 200 8.41 6.97 14.41
CA LEU A 200 8.84 8.29 14.88
C LEU A 200 10.00 8.23 15.89
N SER A 201 10.19 7.10 16.58
CA SER A 201 11.33 6.91 17.50
C SER A 201 12.70 7.01 16.82
N THR A 202 12.74 6.94 15.48
CA THR A 202 13.95 7.18 14.68
C THR A 202 14.38 8.65 14.63
N GLY A 203 13.57 9.57 15.15
CA GLY A 203 13.80 11.02 15.11
C GLY A 203 13.40 11.66 13.78
N GLN A 204 12.69 10.94 12.90
CA GLN A 204 12.17 11.44 11.63
C GLN A 204 10.65 11.44 11.62
N ASN A 205 10.05 12.38 10.90
CA ASN A 205 8.60 12.50 10.73
C ASN A 205 8.12 12.25 9.29
N ARG A 206 9.04 11.96 8.35
CA ARG A 206 8.73 11.59 6.97
C ARG A 206 8.79 10.08 6.81
N ILE A 207 7.64 9.48 6.52
CA ILE A 207 7.46 8.04 6.42
C ILE A 207 7.12 7.69 4.97
N VAL A 208 7.77 6.68 4.42
CA VAL A 208 7.49 6.14 3.10
C VAL A 208 7.14 4.66 3.21
N THR A 209 6.17 4.22 2.42
CA THR A 209 5.75 2.82 2.31
C THR A 209 5.34 2.52 0.87
N ALA A 210 5.32 1.25 0.50
CA ALA A 210 4.88 0.77 -0.80
C ALA A 210 3.56 -0.03 -0.67
N CYS A 211 2.65 0.44 0.20
CA CYS A 211 1.36 -0.20 0.45
C CYS A 211 0.28 0.85 0.74
N PRO A 212 -0.81 0.89 -0.05
CA PRO A 212 -1.86 1.89 0.11
C PRO A 212 -2.63 1.75 1.44
N VAL A 213 -2.85 0.53 1.92
CA VAL A 213 -3.48 0.29 3.23
C VAL A 213 -2.63 0.86 4.37
N CYS A 214 -1.30 0.76 4.27
CA CYS A 214 -0.42 1.37 5.26
C CYS A 214 -0.50 2.89 5.25
N ILE A 215 -0.58 3.50 4.06
CA ILE A 215 -0.78 4.95 3.92
C ILE A 215 -2.08 5.37 4.58
N MET A 216 -3.17 4.63 4.34
CA MET A 216 -4.47 4.88 4.96
C MET A 216 -4.37 4.90 6.49
N LEU A 217 -3.78 3.87 7.09
CA LEU A 217 -3.70 3.72 8.52
C LEU A 217 -2.79 4.76 9.18
N PHE A 218 -1.63 5.08 8.58
CA PHE A 218 -0.76 6.12 9.14
C PHE A 218 -1.35 7.52 9.01
N ARG A 219 -2.03 7.84 7.91
CA ARG A 219 -2.74 9.13 7.77
C ARG A 219 -3.86 9.25 8.79
N THR A 220 -4.66 8.21 8.97
CA THR A 220 -5.73 8.18 9.97
C THR A 220 -5.16 8.24 11.40
N GLY A 221 -4.09 7.50 11.67
CA GLY A 221 -3.38 7.50 12.95
C GLY A 221 -2.76 8.86 13.31
N SER A 222 -2.18 9.55 12.33
CA SER A 222 -1.62 10.90 12.49
C SER A 222 -2.70 11.91 12.85
N LEU A 223 -3.82 11.94 12.12
CA LEU A 223 -4.96 12.84 12.38
C LEU A 223 -5.55 12.65 13.79
N THR A 224 -5.70 11.39 14.22
CA THR A 224 -6.29 11.05 15.53
C THR A 224 -5.34 11.28 16.70
N SER A 225 -4.02 11.26 16.47
CA SER A 225 -3.00 11.39 17.52
C SER A 225 -2.36 12.77 17.57
N SER A 226 -2.77 13.73 16.73
CA SER A 226 -2.15 15.06 16.60
C SER A 226 -0.63 15.00 16.39
N LEU A 227 -0.16 13.95 15.71
CA LEU A 227 1.25 13.75 15.39
C LEU A 227 1.53 14.39 14.04
N ASN A 228 2.52 15.28 13.97
CA ASN A 228 2.95 15.89 12.71
C ASN A 228 3.79 14.88 11.91
N VAL A 229 3.14 14.12 11.03
CA VAL A 229 3.77 13.07 10.21
C VAL A 229 3.40 13.26 8.76
N GLU A 230 4.40 13.19 7.88
CA GLU A 230 4.21 13.18 6.45
C GLU A 230 4.33 11.75 5.92
N VAL A 231 3.26 11.26 5.28
CA VAL A 231 3.18 9.88 4.79
C VAL A 231 3.18 9.88 3.26
N TYR A 232 4.17 9.18 2.69
CA TYR A 232 4.42 9.09 1.27
C TYR A 232 4.20 7.67 0.75
N ASP A 233 3.65 7.56 -0.45
CA ASP A 233 3.80 6.35 -1.25
C ASP A 233 5.20 6.35 -1.88
N ILE A 234 5.78 5.19 -2.11
CA ILE A 234 7.06 5.08 -2.82
C ILE A 234 7.01 5.78 -4.19
N VAL A 235 5.86 5.74 -4.89
CA VAL A 235 5.71 6.41 -6.20
C VAL A 235 5.66 7.93 -6.11
N ASP A 236 5.53 8.52 -4.92
CA ASP A 236 5.66 9.96 -4.76
C ASP A 236 7.09 10.45 -4.88
N LEU A 237 8.05 9.56 -4.64
CA LEU A 237 9.44 9.89 -4.41
C LEU A 237 10.36 9.42 -5.54
N ILE A 238 9.89 8.51 -6.39
CA ILE A 238 10.63 8.03 -7.57
C ILE A 238 10.51 9.08 -8.69
N PRO A 239 11.62 9.53 -9.29
CA PRO A 239 11.64 10.54 -10.36
C PRO A 239 11.19 9.99 -11.72
#